data_AF-A0A1F2V2U8-F1
#
_entry.id   AF-A0A1F2V2U8-F1
#
_cell.length_a   1.000
_cell.length_b   1.000
_cell.length_c   1.000
_cell.angle_alpha   90.00
_cell.angle_beta   90.00
_cell.angle_gamma   90.00
#
_symmetry.space_group_name_H-M   'P 1'
#
loop_
_entity.id
_entity.type
_entity.pdbx_description
1 polymer ?
#
loop_
_entity_poly.entity_id
_entity_poly.type
_entity_poly.pdbx_seq_one_letter_code
_entity_poly.pdbx_strand_id
1 'polypeptide(L)'
;MGRLAETAIAAALFLAISLASAFTQRAERVFGDGEQYHRMSWQFADGVLPLRAEAPFVYRLATPWLAARVDPLVSRVVPAWIARAVEDSAGLKGVVPFYAVNIAATLGALVLLLAYLRCFVASPALRLLLVALWMAAWHAPARYVYFNPTNVEPLFFVAVLAGLLTIEKTQHLNAWRRALLMAPLVVVATLCRESGVLVSLVFVAGSRPLRLLRERRWVTIGALLLPIAAGVAALAFTRQVAVTSNVYQPWAELVAILRGKSIPGWVLAWFFTFGPAAMAVIVAAAHPVRAFLAARPHLAFYLLLVGVLAFVGGTDTERILGWAAPVVLVLLGVAIGDRLQVLKRTPALVAVLVVVQLASARVLWPIPVGVDDVPRTAALDVSWRSLAAVFDKVLVVDNYYANLWTYFGSRPVQALILVFDVCFVVAIVTFLNRRQRLAMSAGTKRR
;
A
#
# COMPACT_ATOMS: atom_id res chain seq x y z
N MET A 1 -20.10 19.70 -3.70
CA MET A 1 -19.29 19.73 -2.46
C MET A 1 -18.00 20.48 -2.74
N GLY A 2 -17.71 21.54 -1.98
CA GLY A 2 -16.48 22.33 -2.15
C GLY A 2 -15.22 21.55 -1.73
N ARG A 3 -14.04 22.00 -2.20
CA ARG A 3 -12.75 21.34 -1.90
C ARG A 3 -12.45 21.31 -0.40
N LEU A 4 -12.82 22.37 0.33
CA LEU A 4 -12.65 22.46 1.78
C LEU A 4 -13.50 21.43 2.51
N ALA A 5 -14.78 21.32 2.17
CA ALA A 5 -15.68 20.33 2.76
C ALA A 5 -15.20 18.90 2.50
N GLU A 6 -14.75 18.61 1.28
CA GLU A 6 -14.18 17.30 0.94
C GLU A 6 -12.93 16.98 1.77
N THR A 7 -11.99 17.93 1.90
CA THR A 7 -10.79 17.73 2.72
C THR A 7 -11.15 17.56 4.21
N ALA A 8 -12.11 18.33 4.72
CA ALA A 8 -12.58 18.21 6.10
C ALA A 8 -13.20 16.85 6.39
N ILE A 9 -14.03 16.32 5.48
CA ILE A 9 -14.61 14.98 5.62
C ILE A 9 -13.51 13.91 5.56
N ALA A 10 -12.55 14.03 4.65
CA ALA A 10 -11.43 13.09 4.58
C ALA A 10 -10.59 13.10 5.87
N ALA A 11 -10.34 14.27 6.46
CA ALA A 11 -9.66 14.40 7.75
C ALA A 11 -10.47 13.82 8.91
N ALA A 12 -11.80 14.02 8.92
CA ALA A 12 -12.68 13.41 9.91
C ALA A 12 -12.69 11.87 9.81
N LEU A 13 -12.73 11.33 8.59
CA LEU A 13 -12.61 9.89 8.36
C LEU A 13 -11.26 9.34 8.84
N PHE A 14 -10.17 10.06 8.58
CA PHE A 14 -8.85 9.70 9.09
C PHE A 14 -8.82 9.67 10.61
N LEU A 15 -9.34 10.70 11.28
CA LEU A 15 -9.38 10.76 12.73
C LEU A 15 -10.22 9.60 13.29
N ALA A 16 -11.40 9.34 12.72
CA ALA A 16 -12.27 8.25 13.15
C ALA A 16 -11.60 6.87 13.03
N ILE A 17 -10.98 6.57 11.88
CA ILE A 17 -10.28 5.29 11.65
C ILE A 17 -9.04 5.17 12.53
N SER A 18 -8.29 6.27 12.70
CA SER A 18 -7.09 6.31 13.52
C SER A 18 -7.40 6.08 14.99
N LEU A 19 -8.44 6.75 15.52
CA LEU A 19 -8.90 6.53 16.89
C LEU A 19 -9.43 5.11 17.08
N ALA A 20 -10.30 4.63 16.17
CA ALA A 20 -10.80 3.26 16.23
C ALA A 20 -9.65 2.24 16.20
N SER A 21 -8.62 2.49 15.39
CA SER A 21 -7.43 1.63 15.34
C SER A 21 -6.61 1.73 16.62
N ALA A 22 -6.40 2.91 17.18
CA ALA A 22 -5.69 3.09 18.45
C ALA A 22 -6.36 2.33 19.62
N PHE A 23 -7.69 2.21 19.60
CA PHE A 23 -8.43 1.47 20.63
C PHE A 23 -8.54 -0.03 20.38
N THR A 24 -8.51 -0.47 19.12
CA THR A 24 -8.76 -1.89 18.76
C THR A 24 -7.50 -2.66 18.44
N GLN A 25 -6.47 -1.99 17.90
CA GLN A 25 -5.22 -2.63 17.54
C GLN A 25 -4.32 -2.73 18.76
N ARG A 26 -3.71 -3.89 18.94
CA ARG A 26 -2.59 -4.07 19.86
C ARG A 26 -1.33 -4.02 19.03
N ALA A 27 -0.30 -3.33 19.52
CA ALA A 27 0.99 -3.38 18.85
C ALA A 27 1.49 -4.82 18.90
N GLU A 28 2.00 -5.31 17.78
CA GLU A 28 2.81 -6.52 17.81
C GLU A 28 4.07 -6.19 18.63
N ARG A 29 4.42 -7.04 19.62
CA ARG A 29 5.75 -6.96 20.23
C ARG A 29 6.74 -6.91 19.08
N VAL A 30 7.59 -5.91 19.05
CA VAL A 30 8.37 -5.57 17.86
C VAL A 30 9.19 -6.78 17.40
N PHE A 31 8.70 -7.50 16.41
CA PHE A 31 9.37 -8.62 15.77
C PHE A 31 9.79 -8.21 14.36
N GLY A 32 10.99 -8.61 13.95
CA GLY A 32 11.47 -8.39 12.58
C GLY A 32 11.89 -6.95 12.30
N ASP A 33 11.26 -6.31 11.31
CA ASP A 33 11.77 -5.08 10.71
C ASP A 33 11.70 -3.87 11.64
N GLY A 34 10.65 -3.79 12.46
CA GLY A 34 10.40 -2.69 13.38
C GLY A 34 11.49 -2.49 14.42
N GLU A 35 12.15 -3.58 14.84
CA GLU A 35 13.18 -3.53 15.88
C GLU A 35 14.45 -2.89 15.34
N GLN A 36 14.80 -3.23 14.09
CA GLN A 36 15.95 -2.68 13.39
C GLN A 36 15.82 -1.16 13.25
N TYR A 37 14.64 -0.67 12.84
CA TYR A 37 14.40 0.77 12.71
C TYR A 37 14.46 1.50 14.05
N HIS A 38 13.93 0.88 15.10
CA HIS A 38 14.00 1.45 16.43
C HIS A 38 15.45 1.60 16.89
N ARG A 39 16.27 0.54 16.78
CA ARG A 39 17.72 0.58 17.08
C ARG A 39 18.47 1.62 16.24
N MET A 40 18.10 1.78 14.97
CA MET A 40 18.69 2.82 14.10
C MET A 40 18.36 4.23 14.60
N SER A 41 17.15 4.48 15.11
CA SER A 41 16.79 5.80 15.65
C SER A 41 17.64 6.18 16.87
N TRP A 42 17.96 5.23 17.74
CA TRP A 42 18.87 5.47 18.87
C TRP A 42 20.28 5.79 18.39
N GLN A 43 20.82 5.02 17.44
CA GLN A 43 22.12 5.32 16.83
C GLN A 43 22.16 6.72 16.22
N PHE A 44 21.07 7.17 15.56
CA PHE A 44 20.97 8.53 15.05
C PHE A 44 20.93 9.60 16.15
N ALA A 45 20.22 9.34 17.25
CA ALA A 45 20.15 10.25 18.40
C ALA A 45 21.52 10.39 19.08
N ASP A 46 22.25 9.29 19.19
CA ASP A 46 23.57 9.21 19.81
C ASP A 46 24.71 9.66 18.87
N GLY A 47 24.40 10.01 17.62
CA GLY A 47 25.40 10.42 16.62
C GLY A 47 26.33 9.30 16.15
N VAL A 48 25.92 8.04 16.29
CA VAL A 48 26.70 6.85 15.92
C VAL A 48 26.65 6.64 14.40
N LEU A 49 27.83 6.69 13.77
CA LEU A 49 28.04 6.33 12.37
C LEU A 49 29.32 5.47 12.21
N PRO A 50 29.33 4.49 11.29
CA PRO A 50 28.21 4.07 10.45
C PRO A 50 27.13 3.32 11.26
N LEU A 51 25.88 3.39 10.79
CA LEU A 51 24.75 2.69 11.40
C LEU A 51 24.93 1.19 11.28
N ARG A 52 24.47 0.44 12.28
CA ARG A 52 24.51 -1.03 12.31
C ARG A 52 23.11 -1.59 12.50
N ALA A 53 22.64 -2.34 11.50
CA ALA A 53 21.42 -3.13 11.55
C ALA A 53 21.47 -4.22 10.47
N GLU A 54 20.50 -5.11 10.46
CA GLU A 54 20.42 -6.15 9.43
C GLU A 54 20.02 -5.56 8.08
N ALA A 55 20.65 -6.04 7.00
CA ALA A 55 20.15 -5.80 5.65
C ALA A 55 18.90 -6.64 5.38
N PRO A 56 17.92 -6.11 4.63
CA PRO A 56 17.97 -4.81 3.94
C PRO A 56 17.53 -3.61 4.80
N PHE A 57 17.10 -3.81 6.05
CA PHE A 57 16.49 -2.78 6.89
C PHE A 57 17.40 -1.58 7.18
N VAL A 58 18.70 -1.82 7.31
CA VAL A 58 19.71 -0.78 7.59
C VAL A 58 19.75 0.36 6.55
N TYR A 59 19.24 0.13 5.33
CA TYR A 59 19.25 1.13 4.26
C TYR A 59 18.04 2.07 4.29
N ARG A 60 17.10 1.90 5.22
CA ARG A 60 15.85 2.67 5.32
C ARG A 60 16.00 3.76 6.37
N LEU A 61 16.68 4.83 5.97
CA LEU A 61 17.21 5.85 6.88
C LEU A 61 16.20 6.91 7.30
N ALA A 62 15.27 7.27 6.41
CA ALA A 62 14.49 8.50 6.57
C ALA A 62 13.59 8.50 7.81
N THR A 63 12.82 7.42 8.04
CA THR A 63 11.90 7.34 9.18
C THR A 63 12.64 7.24 10.52
N PRO A 64 13.64 6.35 10.72
CA PRO A 64 14.42 6.32 11.95
C PRO A 64 15.13 7.64 12.25
N TRP A 65 15.69 8.29 11.23
CA TRP A 65 16.34 9.59 11.37
C TRP A 65 15.34 10.67 11.79
N LEU A 66 14.17 10.73 11.15
CA LEU A 66 13.13 11.69 11.54
C LEU A 66 12.64 11.43 12.96
N ALA A 67 12.39 10.18 13.34
CA ALA A 67 11.98 9.81 14.69
C ALA A 67 12.99 10.32 15.74
N ALA A 68 14.29 10.08 15.52
CA ALA A 68 15.35 10.57 16.38
C ALA A 68 15.38 12.12 16.47
N ARG A 69 15.12 12.82 15.37
CA ARG A 69 15.14 14.29 15.33
C ARG A 69 13.91 14.96 15.93
N VAL A 70 12.74 14.32 15.87
CA VAL A 70 11.51 14.87 16.45
C VAL A 70 11.34 14.51 17.93
N ASP A 71 12.07 13.51 18.43
CA ASP A 71 11.98 13.07 19.82
C ASP A 71 12.09 14.21 20.87
N PRO A 72 13.05 15.15 20.78
CA PRO A 72 13.13 16.26 21.73
C PRO A 72 11.89 17.17 21.74
N LEU A 73 11.24 17.33 20.59
CA LEU A 73 9.99 18.11 20.48
C LEU A 73 8.81 17.31 21.03
N VAL A 74 8.69 16.03 20.63
CA VAL A 74 7.62 15.13 21.08
C VAL A 74 7.64 14.98 22.59
N SER A 75 8.81 14.76 23.20
CA SER A 75 8.99 14.62 24.64
C SER A 75 8.66 15.89 25.44
N ARG A 76 8.68 17.08 24.81
CA ARG A 76 8.25 18.34 25.44
C ARG A 76 6.73 18.55 25.36
N VAL A 77 6.12 18.10 24.27
CA VAL A 77 4.69 18.35 23.96
C VAL A 77 3.79 17.27 24.55
N VAL A 78 4.22 16.01 24.51
CA VAL A 78 3.45 14.87 24.98
C VAL A 78 3.71 14.67 26.48
N PRO A 79 2.67 14.75 27.34
CA PRO A 79 2.80 14.48 28.77
C PRO A 79 3.43 13.10 29.04
N ALA A 80 4.36 13.03 29.99
CA ALA A 80 5.12 11.81 30.29
C ALA A 80 4.24 10.59 30.62
N TRP A 81 3.06 10.79 31.22
CA TRP A 81 2.12 9.72 31.52
C TRP A 81 1.44 9.16 30.26
N ILE A 82 1.20 10.00 29.24
CA ILE A 82 0.68 9.55 27.94
C ILE A 82 1.77 8.76 27.22
N ALA A 83 2.98 9.31 27.18
CA ALA A 83 4.13 8.63 26.57
C ALA A 83 4.33 7.23 27.18
N ARG A 84 4.34 7.14 28.52
CA ARG A 84 4.46 5.86 29.22
C ARG A 84 3.32 4.90 28.89
N ALA A 85 2.06 5.36 28.89
CA ALA A 85 0.92 4.51 28.55
C ALA A 85 0.99 3.98 27.11
N VAL A 86 1.46 4.80 26.16
CA VAL A 86 1.67 4.39 24.76
C VAL A 86 2.81 3.37 24.66
N GLU A 87 3.94 3.63 25.32
CA GLU A 87 5.10 2.71 25.33
C GLU A 87 4.77 1.36 25.99
N ASP A 88 4.02 1.37 27.10
CA ASP A 88 3.59 0.18 27.80
C ASP A 88 2.62 -0.64 26.94
N SER A 89 1.66 0.02 26.28
CA SER A 89 0.74 -0.61 25.33
C SER A 89 1.46 -1.18 24.11
N ALA A 90 2.48 -0.47 23.61
CA ALA A 90 3.29 -0.89 22.48
C ALA A 90 4.33 -1.96 22.85
N GLY A 91 4.65 -2.10 24.14
CA GLY A 91 5.77 -2.91 24.63
C GLY A 91 7.15 -2.39 24.20
N LEU A 92 7.27 -1.11 23.86
CA LEU A 92 8.50 -0.51 23.34
C LEU A 92 8.71 0.92 23.85
N LYS A 93 9.76 1.11 24.68
CA LYS A 93 10.21 2.44 25.11
C LYS A 93 10.82 3.22 23.96
N GLY A 94 10.53 4.51 23.82
CA GLY A 94 11.05 5.35 22.75
C GLY A 94 10.25 5.27 21.44
N VAL A 95 9.07 4.65 21.45
CA VAL A 95 8.24 4.47 20.24
C VAL A 95 7.36 5.69 19.90
N VAL A 96 7.11 6.57 20.86
CA VAL A 96 6.22 7.74 20.69
C VAL A 96 6.63 8.66 19.51
N PRO A 97 7.94 8.94 19.28
CA PRO A 97 8.37 9.70 18.10
C PRO A 97 8.01 9.03 16.77
N PHE A 98 8.05 7.69 16.71
CA PHE A 98 7.63 6.96 15.51
C PHE A 98 6.14 7.10 15.24
N TYR A 99 5.29 7.01 16.28
CA TYR A 99 3.86 7.30 16.14
C TYR A 99 3.63 8.70 15.58
N ALA A 100 4.32 9.71 16.10
CA ALA A 100 4.20 11.09 15.63
C ALA A 100 4.57 11.22 14.14
N VAL A 101 5.74 10.69 13.74
CA VAL A 101 6.19 10.71 12.33
C VAL A 101 5.19 9.99 11.43
N ASN A 102 4.76 8.78 11.81
CA ASN A 102 3.96 7.93 10.93
C ASN A 102 2.49 8.34 10.85
N ILE A 103 1.89 8.87 11.92
CA ILE A 103 0.55 9.47 11.89
C ILE A 103 0.58 10.73 11.00
N ALA A 104 1.59 11.59 11.16
CA ALA A 104 1.76 12.79 10.34
C ALA A 104 1.99 12.45 8.86
N ALA A 105 2.84 11.46 8.58
CA ALA A 105 3.08 10.98 7.22
C ALA A 105 1.82 10.36 6.61
N THR A 106 1.03 9.61 7.39
CA THR A 106 -0.26 9.06 6.93
C THR A 106 -1.24 10.17 6.55
N LEU A 107 -1.35 11.22 7.38
CA LEU A 107 -2.18 12.39 7.05
C LEU A 107 -1.68 13.10 5.78
N GLY A 108 -0.36 13.27 5.63
CA GLY A 108 0.24 13.81 4.41
C GLY A 108 -0.07 12.96 3.18
N ALA A 109 0.04 11.63 3.28
CA ALA A 109 -0.29 10.69 2.22
C ALA A 109 -1.79 10.76 1.87
N LEU A 110 -2.68 10.91 2.85
CA LEU A 110 -4.12 11.12 2.60
C LEU A 110 -4.38 12.38 1.78
N VAL A 111 -3.78 13.51 2.18
CA VAL A 111 -3.96 14.79 1.47
C VAL A 111 -3.46 14.67 0.03
N LEU A 112 -2.30 14.06 -0.16
CA LEU A 112 -1.74 13.80 -1.49
C LEU A 112 -2.58 12.82 -2.31
N LEU A 113 -3.11 11.76 -1.70
CA LEU A 113 -4.01 10.81 -2.36
C LEU A 113 -5.29 11.51 -2.81
N LEU A 114 -5.88 12.37 -1.98
CA LEU A 114 -7.07 13.14 -2.36
C LEU A 114 -6.76 14.10 -3.52
N ALA A 115 -5.62 14.79 -3.48
CA ALA A 115 -5.15 15.64 -4.57
C ALA A 115 -4.90 14.85 -5.86
N TYR A 116 -4.34 13.65 -5.74
CA TYR A 116 -4.09 12.73 -6.84
C TYR A 116 -5.39 12.22 -7.45
N LEU A 117 -6.35 11.75 -6.64
CA LEU A 117 -7.66 11.29 -7.10
C LEU A 117 -8.46 12.39 -7.80
N ARG A 118 -8.31 13.66 -7.41
CA ARG A 118 -8.92 14.81 -8.11
C ARG A 118 -8.46 14.97 -9.56
N CYS A 119 -7.34 14.36 -9.94
CA CYS A 119 -6.87 14.39 -11.33
C CYS A 119 -7.66 13.44 -12.24
N PHE A 120 -8.30 12.41 -11.68
CA PHE A 120 -8.87 11.31 -12.47
C PHE A 120 -10.34 11.04 -12.18
N VAL A 121 -10.79 11.27 -10.95
CA VAL A 121 -12.13 10.94 -10.48
C VAL A 121 -12.89 12.24 -10.26
N ALA A 122 -13.90 12.54 -11.07
CA ALA A 122 -14.62 13.81 -11.02
C ALA A 122 -15.54 13.95 -9.79
N SER A 123 -16.20 12.86 -9.38
CA SER A 123 -17.16 12.87 -8.28
C SER A 123 -16.46 12.94 -6.92
N PRO A 124 -16.75 13.96 -6.07
CA PRO A 124 -16.12 14.09 -4.77
C PRO A 124 -16.56 12.99 -3.79
N ALA A 125 -17.82 12.55 -3.86
CA ALA A 125 -18.30 11.44 -3.05
C ALA A 125 -17.56 10.13 -3.37
N LEU A 126 -17.26 9.89 -4.66
CA LEU A 126 -16.49 8.72 -5.07
C LEU A 126 -15.03 8.83 -4.59
N ARG A 127 -14.42 10.02 -4.63
CA ARG A 127 -13.08 10.21 -4.07
C ARG A 127 -13.03 9.93 -2.57
N LEU A 128 -14.01 10.41 -1.81
CA LEU A 128 -14.13 10.12 -0.37
C LEU A 128 -14.30 8.62 -0.11
N LEU A 129 -15.13 7.93 -0.91
CA LEU A 129 -15.27 6.48 -0.82
C LEU A 129 -13.92 5.77 -1.06
N LEU A 130 -13.18 6.16 -2.10
CA LEU A 130 -11.87 5.56 -2.40
C LEU A 130 -10.84 5.83 -1.31
N VAL A 131 -10.84 7.03 -0.72
CA VAL A 131 -10.00 7.38 0.44
C VAL A 131 -10.40 6.54 1.67
N ALA A 132 -11.70 6.37 1.93
CA ALA A 132 -12.18 5.52 3.00
C ALA A 132 -11.76 4.06 2.81
N LEU A 133 -11.88 3.52 1.59
CA LEU A 133 -11.42 2.16 1.26
C LEU A 133 -9.93 1.98 1.47
N TRP A 134 -9.11 2.97 1.09
CA TRP A 134 -7.68 2.94 1.36
C TRP A 134 -7.39 2.91 2.85
N MET A 135 -7.95 3.83 3.63
CA MET A 135 -7.68 3.90 5.07
C MET A 135 -8.22 2.70 5.85
N ALA A 136 -9.32 2.11 5.40
CA ALA A 136 -9.95 0.99 6.08
C ALA A 136 -9.24 -0.35 5.85
N ALA A 137 -8.41 -0.47 4.81
CA ALA A 137 -7.62 -1.68 4.58
C ALA A 137 -6.64 -1.92 5.74
N TRP A 138 -6.54 -3.15 6.21
CA TRP A 138 -5.76 -3.49 7.41
C TRP A 138 -4.26 -3.21 7.27
N HIS A 139 -3.69 -3.33 6.07
CA HIS A 139 -2.28 -3.00 5.78
C HIS A 139 -2.06 -1.50 5.48
N ALA A 140 -3.13 -0.69 5.45
CA ALA A 140 -3.00 0.72 5.17
C ALA A 140 -2.34 1.47 6.33
N PRO A 141 -1.54 2.52 6.06
CA PRO A 141 -0.85 3.29 7.10
C PRO A 141 -1.76 3.75 8.25
N ALA A 142 -3.01 4.15 7.97
CA ALA A 142 -3.95 4.63 8.98
C ALA A 142 -4.31 3.61 10.06
N ARG A 143 -4.22 2.31 9.75
CA ARG A 143 -4.45 1.23 10.71
C ARG A 143 -3.15 0.59 11.16
N TYR A 144 -2.27 0.33 10.21
CA TYR A 144 -1.05 -0.44 10.41
C TYR A 144 -0.06 0.24 11.36
N VAL A 145 -0.05 1.58 11.46
CA VAL A 145 0.80 2.32 12.40
C VAL A 145 0.50 1.97 13.86
N TYR A 146 -0.74 1.59 14.18
CA TYR A 146 -1.10 1.19 15.54
C TYR A 146 -0.68 -0.25 15.88
N PHE A 147 -0.46 -1.06 14.84
CA PHE A 147 0.04 -2.42 14.95
C PHE A 147 1.58 -2.50 14.90
N ASN A 148 2.21 -1.79 13.97
CA ASN A 148 3.65 -1.69 13.80
C ASN A 148 4.06 -0.21 13.68
N PRO A 149 4.26 0.48 14.83
CA PRO A 149 4.50 1.91 14.85
C PRO A 149 5.84 2.32 14.24
N THR A 150 6.83 1.44 14.19
CA THR A 150 8.16 1.73 13.64
C THR A 150 8.25 1.50 12.13
N ASN A 151 7.14 1.17 11.45
CA ASN A 151 7.09 0.98 10.01
C ASN A 151 7.59 2.23 9.24
N VAL A 152 8.34 2.03 8.15
CA VAL A 152 8.85 3.11 7.30
C VAL A 152 7.93 3.51 6.14
N GLU A 153 6.86 2.74 5.91
CA GLU A 153 6.01 2.90 4.73
C GLU A 153 5.14 4.15 4.68
N PRO A 154 4.61 4.69 5.80
CA PRO A 154 3.79 5.90 5.73
C PRO A 154 4.51 7.04 5.01
N LEU A 155 5.80 7.26 5.31
CA LEU A 155 6.62 8.27 4.64
C LEU A 155 6.93 7.90 3.18
N PHE A 156 7.14 6.61 2.91
CA PHE A 156 7.27 6.11 1.54
C PHE A 156 6.02 6.40 0.69
N PHE A 157 4.81 6.21 1.24
CA PHE A 157 3.56 6.55 0.56
C PHE A 157 3.45 8.05 0.25
N VAL A 158 3.89 8.92 1.16
CA VAL A 158 3.97 10.38 0.90
C VAL A 158 4.83 10.64 -0.34
N ALA A 159 6.05 10.08 -0.38
CA ALA A 159 6.99 10.32 -1.46
C ALA A 159 6.51 9.74 -2.80
N VAL A 160 5.94 8.53 -2.79
CA VAL A 160 5.33 7.90 -3.97
C VAL A 160 4.18 8.73 -4.52
N LEU A 161 3.23 9.14 -3.67
CA LEU A 161 2.08 9.94 -4.08
C LEU A 161 2.50 11.32 -4.59
N ALA A 162 3.45 11.97 -3.93
CA ALA A 162 4.03 13.23 -4.40
C ALA A 162 4.71 13.05 -5.77
N GLY A 163 5.45 11.96 -5.97
CA GLY A 163 6.08 11.61 -7.23
C GLY A 163 5.06 11.41 -8.35
N LEU A 164 4.04 10.57 -8.13
CA LEU A 164 2.97 10.31 -9.11
C LEU A 164 2.16 11.58 -9.42
N LEU A 165 1.84 12.39 -8.41
CA LEU A 165 1.15 13.66 -8.59
C LEU A 165 2.00 14.67 -9.39
N THR A 166 3.29 14.74 -9.11
CA THR A 166 4.24 15.58 -9.86
C THR A 166 4.30 15.14 -11.31
N ILE A 167 4.40 13.83 -11.58
CA ILE A 167 4.39 13.27 -12.95
C ILE A 167 3.13 13.71 -13.72
N GLU A 168 1.95 13.66 -13.08
CA GLU A 168 0.68 14.02 -13.72
C GLU A 168 0.54 15.54 -13.91
N LYS A 169 0.84 16.34 -12.88
CA LYS A 169 0.60 17.79 -12.92
C LYS A 169 1.62 18.57 -13.73
N THR A 170 2.83 18.05 -13.89
CA THR A 170 3.92 18.78 -14.54
C THR A 170 4.11 18.43 -16.01
N GLN A 171 3.20 17.68 -16.64
CA GLN A 171 3.32 17.27 -18.05
C GLN A 171 3.48 18.45 -19.03
N HIS A 172 2.99 19.63 -18.66
CA HIS A 172 3.10 20.87 -19.45
C HIS A 172 4.45 21.59 -19.29
N LEU A 173 5.23 21.27 -18.27
CA LEU A 173 6.55 21.86 -18.04
C LEU A 173 7.60 21.22 -18.96
N ASN A 174 8.68 21.96 -19.23
CA ASN A 174 9.83 21.39 -19.94
C ASN A 174 10.50 20.28 -19.12
N ALA A 175 11.24 19.40 -19.81
CA ALA A 175 11.79 18.18 -19.20
C ALA A 175 12.76 18.46 -18.03
N TRP A 176 13.57 19.51 -18.11
CA TRP A 176 14.51 19.87 -17.06
C TRP A 176 13.82 20.32 -15.77
N ARG A 177 12.80 21.19 -15.87
CA ARG A 177 12.02 21.62 -14.71
C ARG A 177 11.33 20.43 -14.06
N ARG A 178 10.75 19.53 -14.86
CA ARG A 178 10.15 18.29 -14.35
C ARG A 178 11.18 17.41 -13.63
N ALA A 179 12.35 17.22 -14.24
CA ALA A 179 13.42 16.41 -13.67
C ALA A 179 13.96 16.99 -12.36
N LEU A 180 14.15 18.31 -12.28
CA LEU A 180 14.58 19.02 -11.08
C LEU A 180 13.55 18.90 -9.94
N LEU A 181 12.26 18.93 -10.25
CA LEU A 181 11.20 18.68 -9.25
C LEU A 181 11.17 17.21 -8.79
N MET A 182 11.44 16.27 -9.70
CA MET A 182 11.40 14.83 -9.40
C MET A 182 12.63 14.33 -8.63
N ALA A 183 13.82 14.88 -8.89
CA ALA A 183 15.07 14.44 -8.25
C ALA A 183 15.01 14.40 -6.71
N PRO A 184 14.62 15.48 -6.00
CA PRO A 184 14.53 15.45 -4.53
C PRO A 184 13.47 14.46 -4.03
N LEU A 185 12.36 14.31 -4.74
CA LEU A 185 11.32 13.33 -4.39
C LEU A 185 11.84 11.90 -4.50
N VAL A 186 12.64 11.60 -5.54
CA VAL A 186 13.26 10.28 -5.69
C VAL A 186 14.29 10.04 -4.59
N VAL A 187 15.10 11.04 -4.22
CA VAL A 187 16.05 10.91 -3.09
C VAL A 187 15.29 10.57 -1.81
N VAL A 188 14.28 11.37 -1.46
CA VAL A 188 13.48 11.14 -0.24
C VAL A 188 12.80 9.77 -0.29
N ALA A 189 12.16 9.40 -1.40
CA ALA A 189 11.52 8.09 -1.55
C ALA A 189 12.53 6.95 -1.34
N THR A 190 13.74 7.09 -1.91
CA THR A 190 14.81 6.09 -1.84
C THR A 190 15.39 5.96 -0.43
N LEU A 191 15.49 7.07 0.31
CA LEU A 191 15.91 7.07 1.72
C LEU A 191 14.84 6.47 2.65
N CYS A 192 13.56 6.53 2.28
CA CYS A 192 12.50 5.82 2.99
C CYS A 192 12.57 4.31 2.72
N ARG A 193 12.77 3.96 1.44
CA ARG A 193 12.88 2.58 0.98
C ARG A 193 13.59 2.54 -0.37
N GLU A 194 14.41 1.53 -0.59
CA GLU A 194 15.18 1.35 -1.84
C GLU A 194 14.27 1.30 -3.08
N SER A 195 13.05 0.79 -2.91
CA SER A 195 11.97 0.81 -3.91
C SER A 195 11.50 2.22 -4.30
N GLY A 196 11.98 3.28 -3.65
CA GLY A 196 11.79 4.67 -4.07
C GLY A 196 12.32 4.96 -5.47
N VAL A 197 13.29 4.18 -5.94
CA VAL A 197 13.78 4.25 -7.32
C VAL A 197 12.67 4.03 -8.36
N LEU A 198 11.59 3.30 -8.01
CA LEU A 198 10.45 3.09 -8.90
C LEU A 198 9.85 4.41 -9.40
N VAL A 199 9.83 5.44 -8.55
CA VAL A 199 9.30 6.76 -8.91
C VAL A 199 10.09 7.35 -10.09
N SER A 200 11.42 7.17 -10.11
CA SER A 200 12.27 7.62 -11.22
C SER A 200 12.00 6.82 -12.51
N LEU A 201 11.82 5.50 -12.40
CA LEU A 201 11.53 4.63 -13.54
C LEU A 201 10.17 4.96 -14.17
N VAL A 202 9.16 5.23 -13.34
CA VAL A 202 7.83 5.66 -13.81
C VAL A 202 7.88 7.01 -14.49
N PHE A 203 8.65 7.96 -13.96
CA PHE A 203 8.86 9.26 -14.59
C PHE A 203 9.47 9.12 -16.00
N VAL A 204 10.49 8.27 -16.13
CA VAL A 204 11.11 7.97 -17.43
C VAL A 204 10.10 7.32 -18.38
N ALA A 205 9.38 6.28 -17.93
CA ALA A 205 8.36 5.61 -18.74
C ALA A 205 7.26 6.57 -19.22
N GLY A 206 6.81 7.48 -18.35
CA GLY A 206 5.82 8.52 -18.70
C GLY A 206 6.29 9.52 -19.74
N SER A 207 7.60 9.65 -19.93
CA SER A 207 8.21 10.54 -20.91
C SER A 207 8.41 9.87 -22.27
N ARG A 208 8.03 8.59 -22.42
CA ARG A 208 8.06 7.81 -23.68
C ARG A 208 9.46 7.81 -24.32
N PRO A 209 10.48 7.25 -23.66
CA PRO A 209 11.88 7.43 -24.02
C PRO A 209 12.20 6.90 -25.43
N LEU A 210 11.55 5.83 -25.88
CA LEU A 210 11.72 5.29 -27.24
C LEU A 210 11.36 6.30 -28.33
N ARG A 211 10.30 7.10 -28.10
CA ARG A 211 9.91 8.17 -29.03
C ARG A 211 10.95 9.28 -29.03
N LEU A 212 11.45 9.68 -27.86
CA LEU A 212 12.47 10.72 -27.72
C LEU A 212 13.80 10.31 -28.38
N LEU A 213 14.18 9.03 -28.27
CA LEU A 213 15.35 8.46 -28.94
C LEU A 213 15.19 8.51 -30.47
N ARG A 214 14.03 8.08 -30.98
CA ARG A 214 13.72 8.14 -32.42
C ARG A 214 13.74 9.57 -32.96
N GLU A 215 13.24 10.52 -32.18
CA GLU A 215 13.24 11.96 -32.50
C GLU A 215 14.59 12.66 -32.19
N ARG A 216 15.61 11.92 -31.74
CA ARG A 216 16.96 12.45 -31.40
C ARG A 216 16.93 13.63 -30.42
N ARG A 217 15.98 13.64 -29.46
CA ARG A 217 15.82 14.71 -28.46
C ARG A 217 16.77 14.54 -27.28
N TRP A 218 18.08 14.58 -27.53
CA TRP A 218 19.13 14.29 -26.55
C TRP A 218 19.07 15.12 -25.28
N VAL A 219 18.77 16.42 -25.39
CA VAL A 219 18.62 17.31 -24.21
C VAL A 219 17.49 16.82 -23.29
N THR A 220 16.40 16.33 -23.87
CA THR A 220 15.27 15.78 -23.10
C THR A 220 15.67 14.46 -22.45
N ILE A 221 16.39 13.59 -23.17
CA ILE A 221 16.89 12.32 -22.65
C ILE A 221 17.84 12.56 -21.46
N GLY A 222 18.76 13.53 -21.57
CA GLY A 222 19.65 13.91 -20.47
C GLY A 222 18.89 14.33 -19.22
N ALA A 223 17.82 15.11 -19.36
CA ALA A 223 16.96 15.46 -18.22
C ALA A 223 16.29 14.23 -17.57
N LEU A 224 15.93 13.20 -18.34
CA LEU A 224 15.34 11.97 -17.78
C LEU A 224 16.32 11.16 -16.91
N LEU A 225 17.62 11.33 -17.12
CA LEU A 225 18.65 10.66 -16.31
C LEU A 225 18.81 11.28 -14.94
N LEU A 226 18.43 12.55 -14.75
CA LEU A 226 18.65 13.26 -13.49
C LEU A 226 17.93 12.60 -12.29
N PRO A 227 16.63 12.23 -12.34
CA PRO A 227 15.99 11.52 -11.23
C PRO A 227 16.56 10.11 -11.01
N ILE A 228 17.02 9.43 -12.07
CA ILE A 228 17.69 8.12 -11.94
C ILE A 228 19.01 8.30 -11.20
N ALA A 229 19.84 9.25 -11.61
CA ALA A 229 21.11 9.56 -10.97
C ALA A 229 20.91 9.95 -9.51
N ALA A 230 19.87 10.71 -9.19
CA ALA A 230 19.51 11.07 -7.83
C ALA A 230 19.13 9.84 -6.98
N GLY A 231 18.37 8.88 -7.54
CA GLY A 231 18.07 7.61 -6.88
C GLY A 231 19.31 6.75 -6.64
N VAL A 232 20.19 6.63 -7.65
CA VAL A 232 21.47 5.90 -7.52
C VAL A 232 22.36 6.56 -6.46
N ALA A 233 22.47 7.88 -6.45
CA ALA A 233 23.22 8.62 -5.45
C ALA A 233 22.66 8.40 -4.04
N ALA A 234 21.33 8.37 -3.88
CA ALA A 234 20.69 8.06 -2.60
C ALA A 234 20.99 6.62 -2.14
N LEU A 235 20.95 5.63 -3.04
CA LEU A 235 21.34 4.24 -2.72
C LEU A 235 22.83 4.11 -2.37
N ALA A 236 23.69 4.84 -3.06
CA ALA A 236 25.12 4.88 -2.74
C ALA A 236 25.35 5.52 -1.37
N PHE A 237 24.64 6.61 -1.07
CA PHE A 237 24.66 7.27 0.23
C PHE A 237 24.22 6.32 1.35
N THR A 238 23.11 5.58 1.18
CA THR A 238 22.66 4.65 2.22
C THR A 238 23.68 3.56 2.52
N ARG A 239 24.43 3.09 1.51
CA ARG A 239 25.52 2.13 1.69
C ARG A 239 26.78 2.71 2.34
N GLN A 240 27.01 4.01 2.22
CA GLN A 240 28.16 4.67 2.88
C GLN A 240 27.90 4.90 4.37
N VAL A 241 26.66 5.21 4.75
CA VAL A 241 26.32 5.54 6.15
C VAL A 241 25.90 4.34 6.97
N ALA A 242 25.80 3.15 6.37
CA ALA A 242 25.33 1.92 7.01
C ALA A 242 26.28 0.74 6.77
N VAL A 243 26.46 -0.07 7.82
CA VAL A 243 27.14 -1.37 7.81
C VAL A 243 26.15 -2.45 8.23
N THR A 244 26.10 -3.54 7.48
CA THR A 244 25.19 -4.65 7.74
C THR A 244 25.71 -5.54 8.87
N SER A 245 24.85 -5.91 9.82
CA SER A 245 25.21 -6.85 10.89
C SER A 245 25.14 -8.32 10.47
N ASN A 246 24.52 -8.63 9.32
CA ASN A 246 24.36 -9.97 8.77
C ASN A 246 25.08 -10.12 7.42
N VAL A 247 25.37 -11.37 7.04
CA VAL A 247 25.81 -11.72 5.68
C VAL A 247 24.57 -11.75 4.78
N TYR A 248 24.19 -10.60 4.25
CA TYR A 248 23.06 -10.50 3.33
C TYR A 248 23.48 -10.89 1.91
N GLN A 249 22.81 -11.89 1.33
CA GLN A 249 23.04 -12.35 -0.03
C GLN A 249 21.79 -12.07 -0.89
N PRO A 250 21.70 -10.92 -1.59
CA PRO A 250 20.50 -10.52 -2.33
C PRO A 250 20.02 -11.57 -3.33
N TRP A 251 20.96 -12.25 -4.00
CA TRP A 251 20.65 -13.28 -4.98
C TRP A 251 20.13 -14.57 -4.36
N ALA A 252 20.66 -14.97 -3.20
CA ALA A 252 20.16 -16.14 -2.49
C ALA A 252 18.72 -15.90 -2.00
N GLU A 253 18.45 -14.72 -1.44
CA GLU A 253 17.11 -14.30 -1.04
C GLU A 253 16.13 -14.26 -2.21
N LEU A 254 16.53 -13.68 -3.35
CA LEU A 254 15.70 -13.68 -4.56
C LEU A 254 15.36 -15.11 -5.02
N VAL A 255 16.35 -16.00 -5.07
CA VAL A 255 16.14 -17.40 -5.46
C VAL A 255 15.23 -18.11 -4.46
N ALA A 256 15.42 -17.87 -3.16
CA ALA A 256 14.56 -18.43 -2.11
C ALA A 256 13.11 -17.95 -2.25
N ILE A 257 12.90 -16.65 -2.49
CA ILE A 257 11.57 -16.07 -2.72
C ILE A 257 10.93 -16.67 -3.97
N LEU A 258 11.65 -16.76 -5.09
CA LEU A 258 11.13 -17.33 -6.34
C LEU A 258 10.77 -18.82 -6.21
N ARG A 259 11.47 -19.57 -5.35
CA ARG A 259 11.13 -20.97 -5.04
C ARG A 259 9.95 -21.08 -4.06
N GLY A 260 9.84 -20.15 -3.12
CA GLY A 260 8.82 -20.17 -2.07
C GLY A 260 7.48 -19.56 -2.49
N LYS A 261 7.48 -18.58 -3.41
CA LYS A 261 6.27 -17.83 -3.80
C LYS A 261 5.65 -18.43 -5.05
N SER A 262 4.45 -18.97 -4.89
CA SER A 262 3.69 -19.54 -6.01
C SER A 262 2.93 -18.44 -6.77
N ILE A 263 2.73 -18.62 -8.08
CA ILE A 263 1.90 -17.71 -8.89
C ILE A 263 0.46 -17.62 -8.35
N PRO A 264 -0.22 -18.73 -7.98
CA PRO A 264 -1.55 -18.65 -7.37
C PRO A 264 -1.56 -17.83 -6.07
N GLY A 265 -0.54 -17.97 -5.21
CA GLY A 265 -0.41 -17.16 -4.00
C GLY A 265 -0.24 -15.67 -4.31
N TRP A 266 0.55 -15.34 -5.32
CA TRP A 266 0.70 -13.96 -5.79
C TRP A 266 -0.60 -13.38 -6.36
N VAL A 267 -1.39 -14.15 -7.12
CA VAL A 267 -2.72 -13.73 -7.59
C VAL A 267 -3.65 -13.50 -6.39
N LEU A 268 -3.66 -14.42 -5.42
CA LEU A 268 -4.44 -14.29 -4.20
C LEU A 268 -4.07 -13.02 -3.41
N ALA A 269 -2.79 -12.62 -3.42
CA ALA A 269 -2.34 -11.43 -2.71
C ALA A 269 -3.01 -10.15 -3.25
N TRP A 270 -3.35 -10.09 -4.55
CA TRP A 270 -4.13 -8.96 -5.09
C TRP A 270 -5.53 -8.89 -4.49
N PHE A 271 -6.17 -10.04 -4.29
CA PHE A 271 -7.48 -10.12 -3.63
C PHE A 271 -7.38 -9.76 -2.15
N PHE A 272 -6.36 -10.21 -1.43
CA PHE A 272 -6.15 -9.86 -0.03
C PHE A 272 -5.85 -8.36 0.15
N THR A 273 -5.08 -7.79 -0.77
CA THR A 273 -4.66 -6.38 -0.68
C THR A 273 -5.81 -5.42 -0.95
N PHE A 274 -6.59 -5.66 -2.01
CA PHE A 274 -7.57 -4.69 -2.51
C PHE A 274 -9.02 -5.11 -2.31
N GLY A 275 -9.26 -6.39 -2.10
CA GLY A 275 -10.57 -7.00 -1.94
C GLY A 275 -11.17 -7.52 -3.25
N PRO A 276 -11.87 -8.66 -3.21
CA PRO A 276 -12.51 -9.26 -4.39
C PRO A 276 -13.63 -8.39 -4.94
N ALA A 277 -14.32 -7.58 -4.12
CA ALA A 277 -15.32 -6.63 -4.58
C ALA A 277 -14.69 -5.52 -5.45
N ALA A 278 -13.60 -4.91 -5.01
CA ALA A 278 -12.88 -3.92 -5.81
C ALA A 278 -12.37 -4.52 -7.13
N MET A 279 -11.75 -5.70 -7.07
CA MET A 279 -11.25 -6.42 -8.25
C MET A 279 -12.38 -6.78 -9.22
N ALA A 280 -13.52 -7.25 -8.73
CA ALA A 280 -14.68 -7.60 -9.55
C ALA A 280 -15.21 -6.39 -10.33
N VAL A 281 -15.30 -5.22 -9.70
CA VAL A 281 -15.75 -3.99 -10.36
C VAL A 281 -14.75 -3.52 -11.43
N ILE A 282 -13.45 -3.57 -11.12
CA ILE A 282 -12.38 -3.22 -12.10
C ILE A 282 -12.43 -4.16 -13.32
N VAL A 283 -12.54 -5.48 -13.10
CA VAL A 283 -12.60 -6.47 -14.18
C VAL A 283 -13.88 -6.34 -14.99
N ALA A 284 -15.02 -6.05 -14.35
CA ALA A 284 -16.27 -5.80 -15.06
C ALA A 284 -16.11 -4.60 -16.01
N ALA A 285 -15.33 -3.59 -15.62
CA ALA A 285 -15.00 -2.42 -16.45
C ALA A 285 -13.67 -2.58 -17.23
N ALA A 286 -13.28 -3.81 -17.62
CA ALA A 286 -11.98 -4.06 -18.26
C ALA A 286 -11.70 -3.19 -19.50
N HIS A 287 -12.70 -2.94 -20.35
CA HIS A 287 -12.52 -2.12 -21.55
C HIS A 287 -12.15 -0.65 -21.23
N PRO A 288 -12.96 0.13 -20.47
CA PRO A 288 -12.58 1.50 -20.11
C PRO A 288 -11.32 1.56 -19.24
N VAL A 289 -11.09 0.57 -18.37
CA VAL A 289 -9.84 0.48 -17.58
C VAL A 289 -8.61 0.32 -18.48
N ARG A 290 -8.67 -0.57 -19.49
CA ARG A 290 -7.59 -0.74 -20.47
C ARG A 290 -7.37 0.51 -21.31
N ALA A 291 -8.45 1.15 -21.78
CA ALA A 291 -8.37 2.40 -22.53
C ALA A 291 -7.72 3.52 -21.69
N PHE A 292 -8.08 3.61 -20.40
CA PHE A 292 -7.49 4.55 -19.46
C PHE A 292 -5.98 4.31 -19.27
N LEU A 293 -5.56 3.07 -19.06
CA LEU A 293 -4.16 2.69 -18.90
C LEU A 293 -3.35 2.91 -20.19
N ALA A 294 -3.93 2.63 -21.36
CA ALA A 294 -3.30 2.89 -22.66
C ALA A 294 -3.05 4.39 -22.87
N ALA A 295 -3.97 5.24 -22.43
CA ALA A 295 -3.79 6.69 -22.45
C ALA A 295 -2.70 7.17 -21.47
N ARG A 296 -2.45 6.42 -20.39
CA ARG A 296 -1.51 6.77 -19.30
C ARG A 296 -0.51 5.64 -19.03
N PRO A 297 0.45 5.40 -19.94
CA PRO A 297 1.36 4.25 -19.87
C PRO A 297 2.23 4.24 -18.60
N HIS A 298 2.51 5.40 -18.00
CA HIS A 298 3.25 5.47 -16.74
C HIS A 298 2.52 4.80 -15.57
N LEU A 299 1.18 4.88 -15.54
CA LEU A 299 0.38 4.21 -14.51
C LEU A 299 0.37 2.69 -14.70
N ALA A 300 0.27 2.23 -15.95
CA ALA A 300 0.38 0.81 -16.29
C ALA A 300 1.77 0.27 -15.93
N PHE A 301 2.82 1.04 -16.23
CA PHE A 301 4.19 0.69 -15.90
C PHE A 301 4.42 0.65 -14.39
N TYR A 302 3.88 1.60 -13.63
CA TYR A 302 3.94 1.56 -12.16
C TYR A 302 3.27 0.32 -11.58
N LEU A 303 2.05 -0.01 -12.04
CA LEU A 303 1.34 -1.23 -11.62
C LEU A 303 2.14 -2.50 -11.93
N LEU A 304 2.74 -2.57 -13.12
CA LEU A 304 3.58 -3.70 -13.52
C LEU A 304 4.80 -3.81 -12.60
N LEU A 305 5.52 -2.70 -12.36
CA LEU A 305 6.70 -2.70 -11.51
C LEU A 305 6.39 -3.10 -10.06
N VAL A 306 5.32 -2.56 -9.47
CA VAL A 306 4.89 -2.96 -8.13
C VAL A 306 4.45 -4.43 -8.11
N GLY A 307 3.73 -4.90 -9.13
CA GLY A 307 3.33 -6.30 -9.24
C GLY A 307 4.53 -7.26 -9.34
N VAL A 308 5.53 -6.91 -10.15
CA VAL A 308 6.78 -7.68 -10.26
C VAL A 308 7.53 -7.64 -8.93
N LEU A 309 7.69 -6.48 -8.30
CA LEU A 309 8.35 -6.37 -7.00
C LEU A 309 7.62 -7.13 -5.90
N ALA A 310 6.29 -7.17 -5.91
CA ALA A 310 5.54 -7.98 -4.98
C ALA A 310 5.77 -9.47 -5.22
N PHE A 311 5.98 -9.89 -6.48
CA PHE A 311 6.32 -11.27 -6.79
C PHE A 311 7.73 -11.65 -6.34
N VAL A 312 8.72 -10.81 -6.65
CA VAL A 312 10.15 -11.13 -6.42
C VAL A 312 10.69 -10.64 -5.07
N GLY A 313 9.97 -9.76 -4.39
CA GLY A 313 10.42 -9.10 -3.17
C GLY A 313 9.67 -9.59 -1.94
N GLY A 314 10.42 -9.83 -0.87
CA GLY A 314 9.94 -10.11 0.49
C GLY A 314 8.97 -11.28 0.64
N THR A 315 8.66 -11.60 1.88
CA THR A 315 7.56 -12.49 2.26
C THR A 315 6.21 -11.76 2.24
N ASP A 316 6.23 -10.45 2.50
CA ASP A 316 5.03 -9.63 2.69
C ASP A 316 4.46 -9.12 1.35
N THR A 317 3.97 -10.03 0.52
CA THR A 317 3.50 -9.75 -0.85
C THR A 317 2.43 -8.65 -0.86
N GLU A 318 1.45 -8.72 0.04
CA GLU A 318 0.32 -7.82 0.17
C GLU A 318 0.77 -6.40 0.54
N ARG A 319 1.83 -6.29 1.33
CA ARG A 319 2.40 -5.02 1.79
C ARG A 319 3.04 -4.26 0.64
N ILE A 320 3.77 -4.98 -0.22
CA ILE A 320 4.35 -4.44 -1.45
C ILE A 320 3.24 -4.08 -2.44
N LEU A 321 2.23 -4.95 -2.63
CA LEU A 321 1.07 -4.64 -3.45
C LEU A 321 0.30 -3.41 -2.93
N GLY A 322 0.28 -3.17 -1.62
CA GLY A 322 -0.28 -1.96 -1.02
C GLY A 322 0.28 -0.68 -1.63
N TRP A 323 1.53 -0.68 -2.12
CA TRP A 323 2.13 0.47 -2.80
C TRP A 323 1.45 0.79 -4.14
N ALA A 324 0.77 -0.18 -4.77
CA ALA A 324 -0.03 0.03 -5.98
C ALA A 324 -1.39 0.71 -5.70
N ALA A 325 -1.78 0.87 -4.43
CA ALA A 325 -3.07 1.46 -4.04
C ALA A 325 -3.41 2.78 -4.75
N PRO A 326 -2.51 3.77 -4.91
CA PRO A 326 -2.84 5.01 -5.60
C PRO A 326 -3.39 4.78 -7.01
N VAL A 327 -2.81 3.85 -7.78
CA VAL A 327 -3.25 3.56 -9.14
C VAL A 327 -4.47 2.64 -9.13
N VAL A 328 -4.50 1.61 -8.29
CA VAL A 328 -5.66 0.70 -8.19
C VAL A 328 -6.94 1.46 -7.81
N LEU A 329 -6.85 2.43 -6.89
CA LEU A 329 -7.99 3.27 -6.50
C LEU A 329 -8.48 4.17 -7.65
N VAL A 330 -7.56 4.68 -8.48
CA VAL A 330 -7.94 5.39 -9.71
C VAL A 330 -8.67 4.46 -10.67
N LEU A 331 -8.18 3.23 -10.88
CA LEU A 331 -8.84 2.25 -11.74
C LEU A 331 -10.22 1.86 -11.21
N LEU A 332 -10.35 1.69 -9.89
CA LEU A 332 -11.63 1.46 -9.24
C LEU A 332 -12.58 2.64 -9.43
N GLY A 333 -12.09 3.88 -9.31
CA GLY A 333 -12.86 5.09 -9.59
C GLY A 333 -13.37 5.17 -11.04
N VAL A 334 -12.50 4.85 -12.01
CA VAL A 334 -12.87 4.74 -13.44
C VAL A 334 -13.94 3.66 -13.64
N ALA A 335 -13.75 2.50 -13.03
CA ALA A 335 -14.66 1.36 -13.13
C ALA A 335 -16.05 1.65 -12.52
N ILE A 336 -16.09 2.25 -11.32
CA ILE A 336 -17.34 2.66 -10.68
C ILE A 336 -18.02 3.75 -11.52
N GLY A 337 -17.26 4.69 -12.09
CA GLY A 337 -17.80 5.73 -12.98
C GLY A 337 -18.52 5.14 -14.20
N ASP A 338 -17.90 4.17 -14.88
CA ASP A 338 -18.47 3.45 -16.02
C ASP A 338 -19.73 2.66 -15.63
N ARG A 339 -19.72 2.04 -14.45
CA ARG A 339 -20.80 1.16 -13.98
C ARG A 339 -21.84 1.86 -13.09
N LEU A 340 -21.73 3.17 -12.89
CA LEU A 340 -22.50 3.89 -11.87
C LEU A 340 -24.01 3.74 -12.04
N GLN A 341 -24.51 3.83 -13.28
CA GLN A 341 -25.95 3.71 -13.55
C GLN A 341 -26.49 2.31 -13.25
N VAL A 342 -25.72 1.27 -13.52
CA VAL A 342 -26.11 -0.11 -13.20
C VAL A 342 -26.10 -0.30 -11.68
N LEU A 343 -25.03 0.10 -11.01
CA LEU A 343 -24.89 -0.03 -9.55
C LEU A 343 -26.01 0.69 -8.79
N LYS A 344 -26.40 1.89 -9.21
CA LYS A 344 -27.52 2.64 -8.62
C LYS A 344 -28.86 1.91 -8.71
N ARG A 345 -29.07 1.10 -9.76
CA ARG A 345 -30.31 0.34 -9.98
C ARG A 345 -30.31 -1.02 -9.27
N THR A 346 -29.19 -1.42 -8.69
CA THR A 346 -29.03 -2.73 -8.05
C THR A 346 -28.48 -2.58 -6.62
N PRO A 347 -29.25 -2.01 -5.69
CA PRO A 347 -28.77 -1.75 -4.32
C PRO A 347 -28.36 -3.02 -3.58
N ALA A 348 -29.04 -4.15 -3.82
CA ALA A 348 -28.67 -5.44 -3.25
C ALA A 348 -27.24 -5.88 -3.65
N LEU A 349 -26.85 -5.66 -4.91
CA LEU A 349 -25.49 -5.93 -5.36
C LEU A 349 -24.48 -5.01 -4.65
N VAL A 350 -24.81 -3.72 -4.51
CA VAL A 350 -23.95 -2.78 -3.79
C VAL A 350 -23.77 -3.19 -2.34
N ALA A 351 -24.83 -3.63 -1.67
CA ALA A 351 -24.75 -4.16 -0.30
C ALA A 351 -23.82 -5.38 -0.21
N VAL A 352 -23.94 -6.34 -1.14
CA VAL A 352 -23.03 -7.50 -1.21
C VAL A 352 -21.57 -7.05 -1.41
N LEU A 353 -21.31 -6.14 -2.36
CA LEU A 353 -19.96 -5.63 -2.61
C LEU A 353 -19.39 -4.93 -1.37
N VAL A 354 -20.20 -4.15 -0.66
CA VAL A 354 -19.78 -3.46 0.58
C VAL A 354 -19.47 -4.47 1.67
N VAL A 355 -20.35 -5.44 1.94
CA VAL A 355 -20.13 -6.46 2.99
C VAL A 355 -18.86 -7.27 2.71
N VAL A 356 -18.68 -7.73 1.46
CA VAL A 356 -17.49 -8.47 1.05
C VAL A 356 -16.23 -7.62 1.18
N GLN A 357 -16.29 -6.34 0.80
CA GLN A 357 -15.16 -5.43 0.95
C GLN A 357 -14.81 -5.15 2.41
N LEU A 358 -15.82 -4.97 3.28
CA LEU A 358 -15.61 -4.76 4.72
C LEU A 358 -14.96 -5.98 5.39
N ALA A 359 -15.41 -7.18 5.00
CA ALA A 359 -14.82 -8.45 5.44
C ALA A 359 -13.37 -8.58 4.97
N SER A 360 -13.11 -8.36 3.68
CA SER A 360 -11.77 -8.46 3.10
C SER A 360 -10.80 -7.41 3.65
N ALA A 361 -11.25 -6.17 3.83
CA ALA A 361 -10.45 -5.11 4.44
C ALA A 361 -10.32 -5.26 5.96
N ARG A 362 -11.05 -6.20 6.57
CA ARG A 362 -11.05 -6.49 8.01
C ARG A 362 -11.39 -5.26 8.84
N VAL A 363 -12.36 -4.48 8.39
CA VAL A 363 -12.67 -3.17 9.02
C VAL A 363 -13.14 -3.32 10.46
N LEU A 364 -13.85 -4.42 10.74
CA LEU A 364 -14.43 -4.71 12.05
C LEU A 364 -13.57 -5.61 12.93
N TRP A 365 -12.36 -5.98 12.47
CA TRP A 365 -11.48 -6.90 13.19
C TRP A 365 -10.14 -6.24 13.53
N PRO A 366 -9.58 -6.54 14.72
CA PRO A 366 -8.18 -6.21 15.00
C PRO A 366 -7.25 -7.00 14.08
N ILE A 367 -6.05 -6.48 13.86
CA ILE A 367 -4.95 -7.24 13.27
C ILE A 367 -4.48 -8.20 14.38
N PRO A 368 -4.49 -9.52 14.15
CA PRO A 368 -4.09 -10.49 15.16
C PRO A 368 -2.62 -10.28 15.52
N VAL A 369 -2.32 -10.35 16.82
CA VAL A 369 -0.97 -10.27 17.40
C VAL A 369 -0.57 -11.64 17.93
N GLY A 370 0.69 -12.03 17.73
CA GLY A 370 1.26 -13.26 18.29
C GLY A 370 1.52 -14.39 17.28
N VAL A 371 2.41 -15.29 17.70
CA VAL A 371 2.68 -16.60 17.10
C VAL A 371 2.16 -17.63 18.12
N ASP A 372 0.86 -17.66 18.37
CA ASP A 372 0.32 -18.65 19.31
C ASP A 372 0.17 -20.02 18.62
N ASP A 373 0.34 -21.07 19.42
CA ASP A 373 0.41 -22.51 19.11
C ASP A 373 -0.85 -23.09 18.43
N VAL A 374 -1.37 -22.45 17.39
CA VAL A 374 -2.46 -23.02 16.60
C VAL A 374 -1.92 -24.30 15.96
N PRO A 375 -2.48 -25.48 16.28
CA PRO A 375 -1.98 -26.74 15.77
C PRO A 375 -1.89 -26.65 14.24
N ARG A 376 -0.77 -27.12 13.68
CA ARG A 376 -0.64 -27.27 12.21
C ARG A 376 -1.85 -28.04 11.71
N THR A 377 -2.31 -27.78 10.49
CA THR A 377 -3.50 -28.47 9.92
C THR A 377 -3.39 -30.00 9.98
N ALA A 378 -2.16 -30.54 9.97
CA ALA A 378 -1.87 -31.96 10.12
C ALA A 378 -2.06 -32.52 11.56
N ALA A 379 -2.26 -31.65 12.55
CA ALA A 379 -2.47 -31.98 13.96
C ALA A 379 -3.90 -31.65 14.45
N LEU A 380 -4.83 -31.39 13.52
CA LEU A 380 -6.23 -31.12 13.84
C LEU A 380 -7.01 -32.44 13.88
N ASP A 381 -7.43 -32.86 15.07
CA ASP A 381 -8.38 -33.97 15.26
C ASP A 381 -9.79 -33.55 14.82
N VAL A 382 -10.67 -34.45 14.41
CA VAL A 382 -12.05 -34.07 14.04
C VAL A 382 -12.85 -33.74 15.31
N SER A 383 -12.82 -32.47 15.70
CA SER A 383 -13.54 -31.93 16.87
C SER A 383 -14.14 -30.56 16.54
N TRP A 384 -15.07 -30.09 17.38
CA TRP A 384 -15.62 -28.73 17.26
C TRP A 384 -14.53 -27.65 17.36
N ARG A 385 -13.47 -27.89 18.14
CA ARG A 385 -12.30 -27.01 18.22
C ARG A 385 -11.54 -26.94 16.91
N SER A 386 -11.46 -28.05 16.17
CA SER A 386 -10.81 -28.06 14.86
C SER A 386 -11.66 -27.45 13.76
N LEU A 387 -12.99 -27.59 13.82
CA LEU A 387 -13.87 -26.84 12.93
C LEU A 387 -13.78 -25.34 13.21
N ALA A 388 -13.82 -24.93 14.47
CA ALA A 388 -13.58 -23.56 14.88
C ALA A 388 -12.22 -23.08 14.39
N ALA A 389 -11.14 -23.85 14.56
CA ALA A 389 -9.79 -23.53 14.06
C ALA A 389 -9.69 -23.49 12.52
N VAL A 390 -10.50 -24.26 11.80
CA VAL A 390 -10.57 -24.21 10.33
C VAL A 390 -11.34 -22.96 9.89
N PHE A 391 -12.49 -22.67 10.48
CA PHE A 391 -13.20 -21.40 10.25
C PHE A 391 -12.31 -20.21 10.58
N ASP A 392 -11.58 -20.33 11.68
CA ASP A 392 -10.62 -19.36 12.13
C ASP A 392 -9.47 -19.17 11.13
N LYS A 393 -8.93 -20.24 10.53
CA LYS A 393 -7.90 -20.14 9.48
C LYS A 393 -8.43 -19.70 8.12
N VAL A 394 -9.68 -19.99 7.78
CA VAL A 394 -10.30 -19.65 6.48
C VAL A 394 -10.81 -18.22 6.46
N LEU A 395 -11.42 -17.77 7.56
CA LEU A 395 -11.89 -16.39 7.75
C LEU A 395 -10.79 -15.51 8.39
N VAL A 396 -9.70 -16.13 8.84
CA VAL A 396 -8.55 -15.54 9.57
C VAL A 396 -9.02 -14.84 10.87
N VAL A 397 -10.07 -15.36 11.51
CA VAL A 397 -10.84 -14.64 12.55
C VAL A 397 -10.01 -14.35 13.80
N ASP A 398 -9.00 -15.17 14.12
CA ASP A 398 -8.18 -15.07 15.31
C ASP A 398 -6.76 -15.69 15.15
N ASN A 399 -5.83 -15.06 15.88
CA ASN A 399 -4.57 -15.58 16.43
C ASN A 399 -3.32 -15.81 15.58
N TYR A 400 -3.32 -15.66 14.24
CA TYR A 400 -2.03 -15.71 13.53
C TYR A 400 -1.88 -14.62 12.47
N TYR A 401 -1.04 -13.62 12.77
CA TYR A 401 -0.64 -12.57 11.85
C TYR A 401 -0.19 -13.15 10.50
N ALA A 402 0.57 -14.23 10.49
CA ALA A 402 1.07 -14.80 9.25
C ALA A 402 -0.05 -15.32 8.32
N ASN A 403 -1.22 -15.71 8.84
CA ASN A 403 -2.35 -16.13 8.01
C ASN A 403 -2.97 -14.99 7.19
N LEU A 404 -2.69 -13.73 7.54
CA LEU A 404 -3.05 -12.58 6.71
C LEU A 404 -2.29 -12.51 5.39
N TRP A 405 -1.20 -13.26 5.28
CA TRP A 405 -0.28 -13.18 4.16
C TRP A 405 -0.34 -14.47 3.36
N THR A 406 -0.42 -14.32 2.04
CA THR A 406 -0.37 -15.45 1.11
C THR A 406 0.95 -16.20 1.12
N TYR A 407 2.01 -15.63 1.68
CA TYR A 407 3.28 -16.31 1.80
C TYR A 407 3.28 -17.36 2.92
N PHE A 408 2.74 -17.05 4.10
CA PHE A 408 2.82 -17.93 5.28
C PHE A 408 1.61 -18.85 5.46
N GLY A 409 0.47 -18.53 4.84
CA GLY A 409 -0.75 -19.33 4.99
C GLY A 409 -0.68 -20.75 4.36
N SER A 410 -1.62 -21.61 4.79
CA SER A 410 -1.78 -22.98 4.29
C SER A 410 -2.15 -23.02 2.81
N ARG A 411 -1.40 -23.76 1.98
CA ARG A 411 -1.61 -23.82 0.51
C ARG A 411 -3.01 -24.31 0.10
N PRO A 412 -3.58 -25.39 0.69
CA PRO A 412 -4.94 -25.80 0.37
C PRO A 412 -6.00 -24.74 0.71
N VAL A 413 -5.84 -24.05 1.84
CA VAL A 413 -6.76 -22.98 2.27
C VAL A 413 -6.66 -21.80 1.30
N GLN A 414 -5.45 -21.37 0.96
CA GLN A 414 -5.23 -20.33 -0.04
C GLN A 414 -5.83 -20.68 -1.40
N ALA A 415 -5.66 -21.92 -1.87
CA ALA A 415 -6.26 -22.36 -3.12
C ALA A 415 -7.79 -22.28 -3.08
N LEU A 416 -8.42 -22.69 -1.97
CA LEU A 416 -9.87 -22.57 -1.79
C LEU A 416 -10.34 -21.12 -1.79
N ILE A 417 -9.64 -20.22 -1.09
CA ILE A 417 -9.98 -18.79 -1.07
C ILE A 417 -9.81 -18.17 -2.46
N LEU A 418 -8.74 -18.52 -3.18
CA LEU A 418 -8.54 -18.04 -4.55
C LEU A 418 -9.67 -18.50 -5.48
N VAL A 419 -10.08 -19.77 -5.40
CA VAL A 419 -11.22 -20.27 -6.18
C VAL A 419 -12.49 -19.50 -5.84
N PHE A 420 -12.75 -19.27 -4.55
CA PHE A 420 -13.90 -18.47 -4.11
C PHE A 420 -13.86 -17.05 -4.69
N ASP A 421 -12.72 -16.35 -4.57
CA ASP A 421 -12.56 -14.97 -5.05
C ASP A 421 -12.70 -14.87 -6.58
N VAL A 422 -12.14 -15.82 -7.32
CA VAL A 422 -12.29 -15.89 -8.78
C VAL A 422 -13.74 -16.15 -9.18
N CYS A 423 -14.42 -17.12 -8.54
CA CYS A 423 -15.84 -17.38 -8.77
C CYS A 423 -16.71 -16.17 -8.46
N PHE A 424 -16.41 -15.46 -7.37
CA PHE A 424 -17.07 -14.21 -7.00
C PHE A 424 -16.90 -13.14 -8.09
N VAL A 425 -15.66 -12.90 -8.55
CA VAL A 425 -15.40 -11.96 -9.66
C VAL A 425 -16.20 -12.34 -10.90
N VAL A 426 -16.16 -13.60 -11.32
CA VAL A 426 -16.87 -14.08 -12.52
C VAL A 426 -18.37 -13.84 -12.40
N ALA A 427 -18.96 -14.14 -11.24
CA ALA A 427 -20.40 -13.93 -10.98
C ALA A 427 -20.79 -12.45 -11.09
N ILE A 428 -20.03 -11.57 -10.44
CA ILE A 428 -20.28 -10.12 -10.44
C ILE A 428 -20.10 -9.53 -11.85
N VAL A 429 -19.03 -9.91 -12.56
CA VAL A 429 -18.77 -9.47 -13.94
C VAL A 429 -19.90 -9.89 -14.87
N THR A 430 -20.33 -11.15 -14.77
CA THR A 430 -21.44 -11.68 -15.59
C THR A 430 -22.73 -10.94 -15.30
N PHE A 431 -23.05 -10.70 -14.03
CA PHE A 431 -24.25 -9.97 -13.62
C PHE A 431 -24.25 -8.52 -14.15
N LEU A 432 -23.16 -7.77 -13.94
CA LEU A 432 -23.02 -6.39 -14.38
C LEU A 432 -23.13 -6.25 -15.90
N ASN A 433 -22.48 -7.14 -16.65
CA ASN A 433 -22.53 -7.16 -18.12
C ASN A 433 -23.94 -7.47 -18.63
N ARG A 434 -24.64 -8.44 -18.03
CA ARG A 434 -26.03 -8.75 -18.39
C ARG A 434 -26.95 -7.56 -18.16
N ARG A 435 -26.83 -6.88 -17.00
CA ARG A 435 -27.65 -5.70 -16.67
C ARG A 435 -27.38 -4.53 -17.61
N GLN A 436 -26.13 -4.30 -18.01
CA GLN A 436 -25.79 -3.25 -18.97
C GLN A 436 -26.41 -3.51 -20.35
N ARG A 437 -26.33 -4.76 -20.87
CA ARG A 437 -26.94 -5.13 -22.16
C ARG A 437 -28.45 -4.90 -22.16
N LEU A 438 -29.13 -5.29 -21.08
CA LEU A 438 -30.57 -5.07 -20.92
C LEU A 438 -30.93 -3.58 -20.90
N ALA A 439 -30.10 -2.75 -20.24
CA ALA A 439 -30.30 -1.31 -20.21
C ALA A 439 -30.13 -0.67 -21.61
N MET A 440 -29.18 -1.16 -22.41
CA MET A 440 -28.97 -0.70 -23.80
C MET A 440 -30.15 -1.12 -24.69
N SER A 441 -30.62 -2.37 -24.61
CA SER A 441 -31.75 -2.83 -25.42
C SER A 441 -33.07 -2.11 -25.11
N ALA A 442 -33.28 -1.72 -23.86
CA ALA A 442 -34.47 -0.96 -23.46
C ALA A 442 -34.45 0.49 -23.97
N GLY A 443 -33.25 1.08 -24.15
CA GLY A 443 -33.08 2.43 -24.69
C GLY A 443 -33.39 2.52 -26.19
N THR A 444 -33.02 1.50 -26.97
CA THR A 444 -33.26 1.47 -28.42
C THR A 444 -34.74 1.37 -28.79
N LYS A 445 -35.57 0.71 -27.98
CA LYS A 445 -37.03 0.59 -28.25
C LYS A 445 -37.84 1.86 -27.98
N ARG A 446 -37.24 2.88 -27.34
CA ARG A 446 -37.91 4.16 -27.01
C ARG A 446 -37.55 5.29 -27.97
N ARG A 447 -36.69 5.03 -28.96
CA ARG A 447 -36.39 5.92 -30.08
C ARG A 447 -37.01 5.31 -31.32
#